data_AF-A0A1X1VML2-F1
#
_entry.id   AF-A0A1X1VML2-F1
#
_cell.length_a   1.000
_cell.length_b   1.000
_cell.length_c   1.000
_cell.angle_alpha   90.00
_cell.angle_beta   90.00
_cell.angle_gamma   90.00
#
_symmetry.space_group_name_H-M   'P 1'
#
loop_
_entity.id
_entity.type
_entity.pdbx_description
1 polymer ?
#
loop_
_entity_poly.entity_id
_entity_poly.type
_entity_poly.pdbx_seq_one_letter_code
_entity_poly.pdbx_strand_id
1 'polypeptide(L)'
;MRFRAEVPGSDGINPHDHSYYYHRGSEALHSMADIASGHGDALESDGMTVQHRYQVGKVNIPGVGPVGVGIPGTPAVIDPEWGRPPGSVTDDHVFDEQHHH
;
A
#
# COMPACT_ATOMS: atom_id res chain seq x y z
N MET A 1 -1.31 -6.35 2.59
CA MET A 1 -0.90 -5.56 3.76
C MET A 1 -0.70 -4.12 3.34
N ARG A 2 -1.22 -3.17 4.11
CA ARG A 2 -1.17 -1.74 3.81
C ARG A 2 0.18 -1.16 4.22
N PHE A 3 0.87 -0.58 3.25
CA PHE A 3 2.18 0.05 3.43
C PHE A 3 2.21 1.33 2.63
N ARG A 4 1.76 2.44 3.24
CA ARG A 4 1.81 3.75 2.63
C ARG A 4 2.94 4.55 3.26
N ALA A 5 3.91 4.92 2.43
CA ALA A 5 5.06 5.73 2.81
C ALA A 5 4.78 7.24 2.77
N GLU A 6 3.62 7.63 2.24
CA GLU A 6 3.29 9.01 1.92
C GLU A 6 2.28 9.54 2.95
N VAL A 7 2.34 10.84 3.21
CA VAL A 7 1.43 11.53 4.14
C VAL A 7 -0.04 11.34 3.69
N PRO A 8 -0.99 11.09 4.62
CA PRO A 8 -2.42 11.08 4.33
C PRO A 8 -2.84 12.37 3.62
N GLY A 9 -3.59 12.25 2.52
CA GLY A 9 -3.93 13.40 1.68
C GLY A 9 -2.96 13.71 0.54
N SER A 10 -1.84 13.01 0.43
CA SER A 10 -0.91 13.16 -0.72
C SER A 10 -1.49 12.59 -2.02
N ASP A 11 -1.13 13.20 -3.15
CA ASP A 11 -1.62 12.88 -4.49
C ASP A 11 -0.53 12.28 -5.41
N GLY A 12 0.65 11.91 -4.89
CA GLY A 12 1.68 11.26 -5.70
C GLY A 12 2.95 10.80 -4.96
N ILE A 13 3.82 10.09 -5.70
CA ILE A 13 5.13 9.63 -5.21
C ILE A 13 6.00 10.84 -4.87
N ASN A 14 6.19 11.09 -3.59
CA ASN A 14 7.24 11.99 -3.11
C ASN A 14 8.41 11.15 -2.58
N PRO A 15 9.50 10.96 -3.35
CA PRO A 15 10.64 10.16 -2.92
C PRO A 15 11.35 10.71 -1.68
N HIS A 16 11.12 11.98 -1.33
CA HIS A 16 11.65 12.60 -0.12
C HIS A 16 10.77 12.38 1.13
N ASP A 17 9.58 11.81 0.98
CA ASP A 17 8.60 11.67 2.07
C ASP A 17 8.48 10.23 2.61
N HIS A 18 9.38 9.33 2.20
CA HIS A 18 9.31 7.92 2.62
C HIS A 18 9.52 7.70 4.12
N SER A 19 9.89 8.74 4.89
CA SER A 19 9.95 8.65 6.35
C SER A 19 8.60 8.40 7.01
N TYR A 20 7.47 8.59 6.31
CA TYR A 20 6.14 8.38 6.90
C TYR A 20 5.87 6.92 7.32
N TYR A 21 6.66 5.97 6.81
CA TYR A 21 6.72 4.60 7.32
C TYR A 21 6.91 4.52 8.84
N TYR A 22 7.57 5.51 9.43
CA TYR A 22 7.85 5.59 10.87
C TYR A 22 7.04 6.66 11.59
N HIS A 23 6.07 7.29 10.91
CA HIS A 23 5.16 8.22 11.57
C HIS A 23 4.31 7.47 12.60
N ARG A 24 4.23 8.01 13.81
CA ARG A 24 3.40 7.42 14.87
C ARG A 24 1.96 7.40 14.41
N GLY A 25 1.29 6.26 14.56
CA GLY A 25 -0.10 6.13 14.15
C GLY A 25 -0.31 5.72 12.70
N SER A 26 0.72 5.68 11.86
CA SER A 26 0.53 5.33 10.44
C SER A 26 0.15 3.86 10.25
N GLU A 27 -0.68 3.59 9.25
CA GLU A 27 -1.01 2.24 8.75
C GLU A 27 0.25 1.37 8.53
N ALA A 28 1.34 1.99 8.08
CA ALA A 28 2.57 1.28 7.77
C ALA A 28 3.41 0.95 9.01
N LEU A 29 3.53 1.87 9.97
CA LEU A 29 4.19 1.57 11.24
C LEU A 29 3.40 0.51 12.01
N HIS A 30 2.07 0.60 11.97
CA HIS A 30 1.19 -0.39 12.59
C HIS A 30 1.40 -1.79 11.98
N SER A 31 1.30 -1.91 10.65
CA SER A 31 1.52 -3.18 9.97
C SER A 31 2.93 -3.76 10.20
N MET A 32 3.97 -2.92 10.25
CA MET A 32 5.33 -3.38 10.54
C MET A 32 5.47 -3.94 11.95
N ALA A 33 4.85 -3.28 12.93
CA ALA A 33 4.90 -3.71 14.33
C ALA A 33 4.17 -5.03 14.53
N ASP A 34 2.96 -5.23 13.98
CA ASP A 34 2.24 -6.50 14.10
C ASP A 34 3.01 -7.67 13.47
N ILE A 35 3.61 -7.46 12.29
CA ILE A 35 4.45 -8.46 11.65
C ILE A 35 5.68 -8.78 12.51
N ALA A 36 6.37 -7.74 13.00
CA ALA A 36 7.60 -7.89 13.77
C ALA A 36 7.35 -8.53 15.15
N SER A 37 6.19 -8.29 15.76
CA SER A 37 5.78 -8.88 17.04
C SER A 37 5.16 -10.28 16.90
N GLY A 38 4.89 -10.73 15.68
CA GLY A 38 4.32 -12.06 15.41
C GLY A 38 2.78 -12.11 15.41
N HIS A 39 2.10 -10.96 15.36
CA HIS A 39 0.64 -10.82 15.30
C HIS A 39 0.16 -10.54 13.86
N GLY A 40 0.85 -11.08 12.85
CA GLY A 40 0.52 -10.81 11.45
C GLY A 40 -0.85 -11.33 11.00
N ASP A 41 -1.46 -12.22 11.77
CA ASP A 41 -2.84 -12.70 11.59
C ASP A 41 -3.90 -11.64 11.96
N ALA A 42 -3.60 -10.73 12.91
CA ALA A 42 -4.47 -9.60 13.27
C ALA A 42 -4.65 -8.60 12.10
N LEU A 43 -3.71 -8.57 11.15
CA LEU A 43 -3.79 -7.66 10.00
C LEU A 43 -5.07 -7.83 9.18
N GLU A 44 -5.67 -9.03 9.15
CA GLU A 44 -6.94 -9.25 8.45
C GLU A 44 -8.12 -8.69 9.24
N SER A 45 -8.19 -8.95 10.55
CA SER A 45 -9.26 -8.41 11.41
C SER A 45 -9.25 -6.89 11.44
N ASP A 46 -8.07 -6.30 11.36
CA ASP A 46 -7.87 -4.85 11.47
C ASP A 46 -8.04 -4.15 10.11
N GLY A 47 -8.40 -4.91 9.06
CA GLY A 47 -8.59 -4.38 7.71
C GLY A 47 -7.29 -3.90 7.05
N MET A 48 -6.15 -4.35 7.57
CA MET A 48 -4.81 -3.98 7.13
C MET A 48 -4.30 -4.86 5.97
N THR A 49 -5.07 -5.85 5.51
CA THR A 49 -4.80 -6.58 4.28
C THR A 49 -5.21 -5.78 3.03
N VAL A 50 -4.58 -6.10 1.88
CA VAL A 50 -4.86 -5.43 0.60
C VAL A 50 -5.04 -6.49 -0.47
N GLN A 51 -5.76 -6.14 -1.53
CA GLN A 51 -5.92 -7.04 -2.66
C GLN A 51 -4.56 -7.40 -3.28
N HIS A 52 -4.52 -8.54 -3.97
CA HIS A 52 -3.31 -8.96 -4.65
C HIS A 52 -2.99 -8.00 -5.79
N ARG A 53 -1.70 -7.68 -5.98
CA ARG A 53 -1.29 -6.90 -7.14
C ARG A 53 -1.53 -7.69 -8.41
N TYR A 54 -1.92 -7.01 -9.49
CA TYR A 54 -2.26 -7.66 -10.74
C TYR A 54 -1.43 -7.10 -11.90
N GLN A 55 -1.10 -7.97 -12.85
CA GLN A 55 -0.44 -7.56 -14.08
C GLN A 55 -1.46 -6.99 -15.04
N VAL A 56 -1.19 -5.79 -15.55
CA VAL A 56 -1.92 -5.31 -16.72
C VAL A 56 -1.38 -6.06 -17.93
N GLY A 57 -2.30 -6.64 -18.70
CA GLY A 57 -1.98 -7.40 -19.91
C GLY A 57 -1.48 -6.49 -21.04
N LYS A 58 -2.08 -6.61 -22.21
CA LYS A 58 -1.76 -5.75 -23.35
C LYS A 58 -2.75 -4.59 -23.44
N VAL A 59 -2.25 -3.39 -23.71
CA VAL A 59 -3.09 -2.23 -24.04
C VAL A 59 -3.17 -2.12 -25.55
N ASN A 60 -4.37 -1.90 -26.10
CA ASN A 60 -4.54 -1.67 -27.53
C ASN A 60 -4.26 -0.21 -27.87
N ILE A 61 -3.24 0.03 -28.67
CA ILE A 61 -2.95 1.35 -29.22
C ILE A 61 -3.51 1.41 -30.66
N PRO A 62 -4.38 2.39 -30.98
CA PRO A 62 -4.88 2.58 -32.34
C PRO A 62 -3.74 2.67 -33.36
N GLY A 63 -3.76 1.82 -34.39
CA GLY A 63 -2.75 1.78 -35.45
C GLY A 63 -1.49 0.96 -35.14
N VAL A 64 -1.27 0.51 -33.90
CA VAL A 64 -0.08 -0.28 -33.50
C VAL A 64 -0.45 -1.69 -33.01
N GLY A 65 -1.68 -1.88 -32.53
CA GLY A 65 -2.15 -3.16 -31.99
C GLY A 65 -1.83 -3.33 -30.49
N PRO A 66 -1.99 -4.53 -29.94
CA PRO A 66 -1.83 -4.79 -28.51
C PRO A 66 -0.35 -4.78 -28.10
N VAL A 67 0.04 -3.78 -27.31
CA VAL A 67 1.39 -3.64 -26.74
C VAL A 67 1.39 -4.05 -25.26
N GLY A 68 2.44 -4.73 -24.81
CA GLY A 68 2.63 -4.99 -23.38
C GLY A 68 2.97 -3.69 -22.65
N VAL A 69 2.36 -3.46 -21.49
CA VAL A 69 2.59 -2.25 -20.66
C VAL A 69 3.80 -2.38 -19.75
N GLY A 70 4.48 -3.53 -19.75
CA GLY A 70 5.73 -3.74 -19.00
C GLY A 70 6.94 -3.19 -19.74
N ILE A 71 7.83 -2.50 -19.01
CA ILE A 71 9.22 -2.34 -19.47
C ILE A 71 9.82 -3.75 -19.56
N PRO A 72 10.58 -4.10 -20.62
CA PRO A 72 11.23 -5.41 -20.72
C PRO A 72 12.06 -5.70 -19.45
N GLY A 73 11.70 -6.76 -18.73
CA GLY A 73 12.36 -7.14 -17.47
C GLY A 73 11.66 -6.67 -16.18
N THR A 74 10.65 -5.80 -16.26
CA THR A 74 9.79 -5.45 -15.11
C THR A 74 8.32 -5.70 -15.47
N PRO A 75 7.66 -6.70 -14.88
CA PRO A 75 6.22 -6.84 -15.08
C PRO A 75 5.55 -5.56 -14.58
N ALA A 76 4.72 -4.94 -15.42
CA ALA A 76 3.87 -3.82 -15.00
C ALA A 76 2.79 -4.36 -14.07
N VAL A 77 3.12 -4.38 -12.78
CA VAL A 77 2.25 -4.81 -11.71
C VAL A 77 1.57 -3.56 -11.14
N ILE A 78 0.24 -3.51 -11.19
CA ILE A 78 -0.53 -2.43 -10.57
C ILE A 78 -0.71 -2.75 -9.09
N ASP A 79 -0.32 -1.79 -8.25
CA ASP A 79 -0.66 -1.80 -6.84
C ASP A 79 -2.13 -1.35 -6.66
N PRO A 80 -3.01 -2.19 -6.10
CA PRO A 80 -4.42 -1.82 -5.89
C PRO A 80 -4.59 -0.64 -4.94
N GLU A 81 -3.59 -0.33 -4.10
CA GLU A 81 -3.61 0.85 -3.23
C GLU A 81 -3.15 2.13 -3.94
N TRP A 82 -2.67 2.05 -5.19
CA TRP A 82 -2.13 3.21 -5.92
C TRP A 82 -3.13 4.37 -6.03
N GLY A 83 -4.40 4.06 -6.32
CA GLY A 83 -5.46 5.05 -6.50
C GLY A 83 -6.41 5.18 -5.31
N ARG A 84 -6.02 4.67 -4.14
CA ARG A 84 -6.87 4.69 -2.95
C ARG A 84 -7.18 6.15 -2.56
N PRO A 85 -8.44 6.51 -2.24
CA PRO A 85 -8.79 7.88 -1.88
C PRO A 85 -7.89 8.40 -0.76
N PRO A 86 -7.28 9.59 -0.90
CA PRO A 86 -6.31 10.09 0.09
C PRO A 86 -6.89 10.18 1.51
N GLY A 87 -8.18 10.53 1.64
CA GLY A 87 -8.88 10.60 2.93
C GLY A 87 -9.29 9.25 3.51
N SER A 88 -8.98 8.14 2.85
CA SER A 88 -9.18 6.80 3.41
C SER A 88 -7.92 6.26 4.08
N VAL A 89 -6.75 6.85 3.86
CA VAL A 89 -5.51 6.50 4.58
C VAL A 89 -5.61 7.07 5.99
N THR A 90 -5.37 6.24 7.01
CA THR A 90 -5.51 6.65 8.41
C THR A 90 -4.16 6.71 9.13
N ASP A 91 -4.09 7.51 10.20
CA ASP A 91 -2.89 7.80 10.98
C ASP A 91 -3.13 7.78 12.50
N ASP A 92 -4.20 7.13 12.95
CA ASP A 92 -4.66 7.04 14.33
C ASP A 92 -4.40 5.67 14.98
N HIS A 93 -3.54 4.83 14.38
CA HIS A 93 -3.22 3.48 14.87
C HIS A 93 -2.35 3.51 16.14
N VAL A 94 -2.99 3.40 17.31
CA VAL A 94 -2.29 3.39 18.60
C VAL A 94 -2.00 1.96 19.06
N PHE A 95 -0.74 1.73 19.47
CA PHE A 95 -0.36 0.53 20.21
C PHE A 95 -0.65 0.77 21.69
N ASP A 96 -1.82 0.36 22.16
CA ASP A 96 -2.13 0.27 23.58
C ASP A 96 -2.48 -1.19 23.96
N GLU A 97 -2.37 -1.53 25.23
CA GLU A 97 -2.63 -2.90 25.71
C GLU A 97 -4.08 -3.36 25.51
N GLN A 98 -5.02 -2.49 25.10
CA GLN A 98 -6.44 -2.82 24.96
C GLN A 98 -6.83 -3.25 23.54
N HIS A 99 -6.04 -2.88 22.54
CA HIS A 99 -6.31 -3.16 21.12
C HIS A 99 -5.48 -4.32 20.53
N HIS A 100 -4.66 -5.00 21.34
CA HIS A 100 -3.96 -6.23 20.95
C HIS A 100 -4.43 -7.42 21.80
N HIS A 101 -5.56 -8.00 21.43
CA HIS A 101 -6.12 -9.22 22.04
C HIS A 101 -6.46 -10.26 20.99
#